data_AF-A0A2U0RXE8-F1
#
_entry.id   AF-A0A2U0RXE8-F1
#
_cell.length_a   1.000
_cell.length_b   1.000
_cell.length_c   1.000
_cell.angle_alpha   90.00
_cell.angle_beta   90.00
_cell.angle_gamma   90.00
#
_symmetry.space_group_name_H-M   'P 1'
#
loop_
_entity.id
_entity.type
_entity.pdbx_description
1 polymer ?
#
loop_
_entity_poly.entity_id
_entity_poly.type
_entity_poly.pdbx_seq_one_letter_code
_entity_poly.pdbx_strand_id
1 'polypeptide(L)'
;LQQPEPLPEPEIVPEEIPVTLTEPEPELVPEVTPADLPIVEPEVVPEEVPVDLADSEPEIAPEPVVVANEAPSLDDVVAETLEYLEMLGNEVFDQSPVSVYFDDWLVNLRQVMLAFESNEAVTIDDIFSDECEQIYNDIEEELGNRLLKEAEIEASAKTVSEKKYILREMDDEYAEKTQNMQVRGKSALDFMIKSVQRLEDEIAKTEQIKTNNFIKRIALKQKRYTLGQKLKSAKHRLSVAMESAAASKKEGKGDSVTSGAKTAALGVDENSSKVDLVETVKRLEKELAEAKKIKASVLQPLKKLAKEQKISEITDKLNATKQFLELAAQTSEVEKQRIREEYEKKKQDTINNLQSLEKEIATKRTDDSIAVRKEAIQALGNAVKALIQRNNEPSEE
;
A
#
# COMPACT_ATOMS: atom_id res chain seq x y z
N LEU A 1 -29.88 59.31 31.77
CA LEU A 1 -30.64 58.08 31.47
C LEU A 1 -30.43 57.77 29.99
N GLN A 2 -29.41 56.97 29.69
CA GLN A 2 -29.04 56.55 28.34
C GLN A 2 -29.86 55.31 28.01
N GLN A 3 -30.60 55.32 26.89
CA GLN A 3 -31.29 54.15 26.36
C GLN A 3 -30.26 53.13 25.86
N PRO A 4 -30.43 51.82 26.16
CA PRO A 4 -29.55 50.79 25.61
C PRO A 4 -29.87 50.56 24.12
N GLU A 5 -28.83 50.40 23.32
CA GLU A 5 -28.90 50.01 21.91
C GLU A 5 -29.48 48.59 21.75
N PRO A 6 -30.24 48.32 20.68
CA PRO A 6 -30.77 47.00 20.40
C PRO A 6 -29.67 46.05 19.90
N LEU A 7 -29.65 44.83 20.45
CA LEU A 7 -28.79 43.72 20.00
C LEU A 7 -29.18 43.29 18.57
N PRO A 8 -28.20 42.94 17.72
CA PRO A 8 -28.48 42.44 16.37
C PRO A 8 -29.11 41.05 16.42
N GLU A 9 -30.12 40.84 15.56
CA GLU A 9 -30.79 39.55 15.38
C GLU A 9 -29.84 38.50 14.75
N PRO A 10 -29.97 37.21 15.11
CA PRO A 10 -29.13 36.16 14.58
C PRO A 10 -29.40 35.89 13.10
N GLU A 11 -28.32 35.81 12.33
CA GLU A 11 -28.30 35.50 10.90
C GLU A 11 -28.75 34.04 10.68
N ILE A 12 -29.86 33.86 9.98
CA ILE A 12 -30.42 32.54 9.64
C ILE A 12 -29.57 31.94 8.52
N VAL A 13 -28.77 30.93 8.85
CA VAL A 13 -28.02 30.13 7.87
C VAL A 13 -29.00 29.15 7.19
N PRO A 14 -29.07 29.10 5.85
CA PRO A 14 -29.98 28.19 5.15
C PRO A 14 -29.57 26.72 5.36
N GLU A 15 -30.55 25.88 5.70
CA GLU A 15 -30.41 24.42 5.76
C GLU A 15 -30.00 23.86 4.38
N GLU A 16 -28.85 23.19 4.33
CA GLU A 16 -28.44 22.42 3.17
C GLU A 16 -29.29 21.16 3.04
N ILE A 17 -29.92 21.03 1.86
CA ILE A 17 -30.72 19.86 1.47
C ILE A 17 -29.77 18.66 1.34
N PRO A 18 -30.05 17.51 1.96
CA PRO A 18 -29.20 16.32 1.81
C PRO A 18 -29.28 15.80 0.37
N VAL A 19 -28.15 15.89 -0.33
CA VAL A 19 -27.95 15.25 -1.64
C VAL A 19 -27.85 13.75 -1.41
N THR A 20 -28.87 13.01 -1.85
CA THR A 20 -28.83 11.55 -1.96
C THR A 20 -27.71 11.15 -2.92
N LEU A 21 -26.60 10.62 -2.38
CA LEU A 21 -25.57 9.95 -3.15
C LEU A 21 -26.19 8.68 -3.74
N THR A 22 -26.42 8.70 -5.05
CA THR A 22 -26.62 7.48 -5.83
C THR A 22 -25.29 6.74 -5.86
N GLU A 23 -25.25 5.59 -5.20
CA GLU A 23 -24.11 4.66 -5.19
C GLU A 23 -23.84 4.17 -6.62
N PRO A 24 -22.62 4.32 -7.17
CA PRO A 24 -22.31 3.80 -8.50
C PRO A 24 -22.25 2.28 -8.46
N GLU A 25 -22.95 1.63 -9.41
CA GLU A 25 -22.85 0.19 -9.65
C GLU A 25 -21.37 -0.22 -9.81
N PRO A 26 -20.93 -1.33 -9.19
CA PRO A 26 -19.56 -1.80 -9.33
C PRO A 26 -19.31 -2.25 -10.77
N GLU A 27 -18.41 -1.55 -11.47
CA GLU A 27 -17.85 -2.00 -12.74
C GLU A 27 -17.11 -3.32 -12.53
N LEU A 28 -17.62 -4.38 -13.18
CA LEU A 28 -17.00 -5.70 -13.25
C LEU A 28 -15.61 -5.59 -13.89
N VAL A 29 -14.57 -5.65 -13.07
CA VAL A 29 -13.19 -5.73 -13.53
C VAL A 29 -12.95 -7.13 -14.12
N PRO A 30 -12.41 -7.26 -15.35
CA PRO A 30 -12.13 -8.56 -15.94
C PRO A 30 -11.09 -9.32 -15.12
N GLU A 31 -11.47 -10.53 -14.70
CA GLU A 31 -10.65 -11.51 -14.01
C GLU A 31 -9.39 -11.82 -14.82
N VAL A 32 -8.24 -11.37 -14.32
CA VAL A 32 -6.95 -11.67 -14.93
C VAL A 32 -6.55 -13.07 -14.48
N THR A 33 -6.80 -14.05 -15.34
CA THR A 33 -6.30 -15.42 -15.19
C THR A 33 -4.78 -15.40 -14.94
N PRO A 34 -4.27 -15.96 -13.83
CA PRO A 34 -2.85 -16.10 -13.59
C PRO A 34 -2.25 -17.05 -14.65
N ALA A 35 -1.09 -16.67 -15.18
CA ALA A 35 -0.34 -17.49 -16.12
C ALA A 35 0.07 -18.82 -15.49
N ASP A 36 -0.10 -19.90 -16.27
CA ASP A 36 0.29 -21.27 -15.99
C ASP A 36 1.66 -21.38 -15.30
N LEU A 37 1.64 -21.78 -14.04
CA LEU A 37 2.76 -22.49 -13.43
C LEU A 37 2.63 -23.97 -13.82
N PRO A 38 3.74 -24.67 -14.14
CA PRO A 38 3.68 -26.09 -14.48
C PRO A 38 3.22 -26.88 -13.27
N ILE A 39 1.99 -27.38 -13.36
CA ILE A 39 1.42 -28.38 -12.45
C ILE A 39 2.27 -29.64 -12.61
N VAL A 40 2.97 -30.02 -11.55
CA VAL A 40 3.56 -31.35 -11.43
C VAL A 40 2.39 -32.30 -11.17
N GLU A 41 2.04 -33.10 -12.18
CA GLU A 41 1.04 -34.15 -12.07
C GLU A 41 1.43 -35.12 -10.93
N PRO A 42 0.55 -35.33 -9.92
CA PRO A 42 0.77 -36.39 -8.96
C PRO A 42 0.62 -37.75 -9.66
N GLU A 43 1.61 -38.61 -9.47
CA GLU A 43 1.65 -40.00 -9.91
C GLU A 43 0.40 -40.74 -9.38
N VAL A 44 -0.49 -41.09 -10.29
CA VAL A 44 -1.72 -41.85 -10.01
C VAL A 44 -1.31 -43.26 -9.61
N VAL A 45 -1.37 -43.54 -8.30
CA VAL A 45 -1.36 -44.92 -7.78
C VAL A 45 -2.70 -45.55 -8.18
N PRO A 46 -2.73 -46.67 -8.91
CA PRO A 46 -3.97 -47.30 -9.32
C PRO A 46 -4.73 -47.83 -8.09
N GLU A 47 -5.96 -47.35 -7.97
CA GLU A 47 -6.96 -47.80 -7.00
C GLU A 47 -7.31 -49.27 -7.29
N GLU A 48 -7.04 -50.15 -6.32
CA GLU A 48 -7.37 -51.56 -6.44
C GLU A 48 -8.90 -51.76 -6.42
N VAL A 49 -9.37 -52.45 -7.45
CA VAL A 49 -10.76 -52.87 -7.66
C VAL A 49 -11.24 -53.70 -6.46
N PRO A 50 -12.35 -53.36 -5.79
CA PRO A 50 -12.95 -54.23 -4.79
C PRO A 50 -13.49 -55.49 -5.45
N VAL A 51 -12.99 -56.64 -4.99
CA VAL A 51 -13.42 -57.97 -5.39
C VAL A 51 -14.85 -58.21 -4.89
N ASP A 52 -15.71 -58.71 -5.79
CA ASP A 52 -17.03 -59.28 -5.52
C ASP A 52 -17.00 -60.19 -4.28
N LEU A 53 -17.60 -59.73 -3.19
CA LEU A 53 -17.91 -60.56 -2.03
C LEU A 53 -19.34 -61.09 -2.16
N ALA A 54 -19.36 -62.40 -2.35
CA ALA A 54 -20.51 -63.29 -2.44
C ALA A 54 -21.68 -62.93 -1.52
N ASP A 55 -22.84 -62.94 -2.18
CA ASP A 55 -24.17 -63.29 -1.66
C ASP A 55 -24.07 -64.34 -0.53
N SER A 56 -24.16 -63.86 0.71
CA SER A 56 -24.26 -64.70 1.92
C SER A 56 -25.53 -64.30 2.65
N GLU A 57 -26.51 -65.18 2.51
CA GLU A 57 -27.80 -65.23 3.21
C GLU A 57 -27.62 -64.94 4.72
N PRO A 58 -28.35 -63.99 5.32
CA PRO A 58 -28.21 -63.71 6.74
C PRO A 58 -28.82 -64.84 7.57
N GLU A 59 -27.94 -65.62 8.19
CA GLU A 59 -28.24 -66.60 9.22
C GLU A 59 -28.91 -65.90 10.42
N ILE A 60 -30.13 -66.31 10.73
CA ILE A 60 -30.93 -65.84 11.85
C ILE A 60 -30.20 -66.19 13.16
N ALA A 61 -29.65 -65.18 13.82
CA ALA A 61 -29.04 -65.24 15.14
C ALA A 61 -29.81 -64.31 16.12
N PRO A 62 -29.74 -64.58 17.44
CA PRO A 62 -30.89 -64.71 18.33
C PRO A 62 -31.54 -63.38 18.76
N GLU A 63 -32.77 -63.50 19.23
CA GLU A 63 -33.60 -62.45 19.83
C GLU A 63 -32.79 -61.48 20.72
N PRO A 64 -33.05 -60.15 20.66
CA PRO A 64 -32.38 -59.19 21.52
C PRO A 64 -32.69 -59.51 22.98
N VAL A 65 -31.64 -59.87 23.72
CA VAL A 65 -31.69 -59.92 25.18
C VAL A 65 -32.05 -58.51 25.63
N VAL A 66 -33.30 -58.34 26.06
CA VAL A 66 -33.81 -57.13 26.69
C VAL A 66 -33.06 -56.99 28.01
N VAL A 67 -31.89 -56.35 27.98
CA VAL A 67 -31.23 -55.88 29.19
C VAL A 67 -32.20 -54.85 29.76
N ALA A 68 -32.83 -55.19 30.88
CA ALA A 68 -33.67 -54.27 31.62
C ALA A 68 -32.81 -53.02 31.90
N ASN A 69 -33.11 -51.92 31.22
CA ASN A 69 -32.53 -50.62 31.48
C ASN A 69 -33.01 -50.23 32.88
N GLU A 70 -32.25 -50.60 33.91
CA GLU A 70 -32.43 -50.02 35.23
C GLU A 70 -32.34 -48.50 35.07
N ALA A 71 -33.35 -47.79 35.56
CA ALA A 71 -33.35 -46.34 35.49
C ALA A 71 -32.07 -45.83 36.16
N PRO A 72 -31.32 -44.90 35.52
CA PRO A 72 -30.06 -44.42 36.05
C PRO A 72 -30.28 -43.80 37.43
N SER A 73 -29.37 -44.05 38.37
CA SER A 73 -29.48 -43.46 39.69
C SER A 73 -29.17 -41.96 39.65
N LEU A 74 -29.69 -41.19 40.60
CA LEU A 74 -29.44 -39.74 40.69
C LEU A 74 -27.94 -39.41 40.70
N ASP A 75 -27.15 -40.20 41.42
CA ASP A 75 -25.71 -40.04 41.52
C ASP A 75 -25.01 -40.28 40.17
N ASP A 76 -25.48 -41.26 39.38
CA ASP A 76 -24.94 -41.53 38.04
C ASP A 76 -25.21 -40.36 37.10
N VAL A 77 -26.44 -39.83 37.11
CA VAL A 77 -26.87 -38.69 36.27
C VAL A 77 -26.06 -37.43 36.61
N VAL A 78 -25.82 -37.18 37.89
CA VAL A 78 -25.02 -36.05 38.36
C VAL A 78 -23.56 -36.21 37.96
N ALA A 79 -22.98 -37.40 38.13
CA ALA A 79 -21.60 -37.67 37.74
C ALA A 79 -21.39 -37.47 36.23
N GLU A 80 -22.30 -38.01 35.41
CA GLU A 80 -22.27 -37.86 33.95
C GLU A 80 -22.41 -36.39 33.54
N THR A 81 -23.34 -35.65 34.14
CA THR A 81 -23.53 -34.22 33.87
C THR A 81 -22.28 -33.42 34.19
N LEU A 82 -21.66 -33.66 35.36
CA LEU A 82 -20.43 -32.98 35.78
C LEU A 82 -19.24 -33.32 34.87
N GLU A 83 -19.15 -34.56 34.38
CA GLU A 83 -18.11 -34.97 33.42
C GLU A 83 -18.25 -34.23 32.08
N TYR A 84 -19.47 -34.15 31.52
CA TYR A 84 -19.70 -33.39 30.29
C TYR A 84 -19.44 -31.89 30.47
N LEU A 85 -19.88 -31.31 31.59
CA LEU A 85 -19.60 -29.93 31.93
C LEU A 85 -18.08 -29.68 31.98
N GLU A 86 -17.31 -30.55 32.66
CA GLU A 86 -15.84 -30.45 32.69
C GLU A 86 -15.21 -30.55 31.30
N MET A 87 -15.72 -31.44 30.45
CA MET A 87 -15.27 -31.56 29.06
C MET A 87 -15.49 -30.27 28.27
N LEU A 88 -16.69 -29.70 28.34
CA LEU A 88 -17.04 -28.42 27.68
C LEU A 88 -16.22 -27.25 28.23
N GLY A 89 -15.91 -27.23 29.53
CA GLY A 89 -15.07 -26.19 30.12
C GLY A 89 -13.60 -26.24 29.69
N ASN A 90 -13.13 -27.38 29.21
CA ASN A 90 -11.75 -27.57 28.78
C ASN A 90 -11.56 -27.51 27.27
N GLU A 91 -12.64 -27.30 26.49
CA GLU A 91 -12.57 -27.15 25.05
C GLU A 91 -11.79 -25.89 24.66
N VAL A 92 -10.85 -26.00 23.71
CA VAL A 92 -10.05 -24.88 23.21
C VAL A 92 -10.52 -24.50 21.82
N PHE A 93 -10.73 -23.21 21.57
CA PHE A 93 -11.12 -22.72 20.26
C PHE A 93 -9.88 -22.33 19.46
N ASP A 94 -9.55 -23.16 18.47
CA ASP A 94 -8.29 -23.03 17.70
C ASP A 94 -8.37 -21.97 16.59
N GLN A 95 -9.56 -21.47 16.23
CA GLN A 95 -9.75 -20.61 15.06
C GLN A 95 -10.61 -19.37 15.37
N SER A 96 -10.25 -18.27 14.70
CA SER A 96 -11.06 -17.06 14.61
C SER A 96 -11.97 -17.16 13.37
N PRO A 97 -13.24 -16.72 13.44
CA PRO A 97 -13.89 -16.08 14.60
C PRO A 97 -14.28 -17.09 15.69
N VAL A 98 -14.02 -16.70 16.93
CA VAL A 98 -14.33 -17.46 18.15
C VAL A 98 -15.85 -17.55 18.35
N SER A 99 -16.61 -16.54 17.91
CA SER A 99 -18.08 -16.50 18.01
C SER A 99 -18.77 -17.73 17.43
N VAL A 100 -18.31 -18.25 16.29
CA VAL A 100 -18.90 -19.45 15.65
C VAL A 100 -18.81 -20.66 16.56
N TYR A 101 -17.65 -20.88 17.18
CA TYR A 101 -17.46 -21.99 18.11
C TYR A 101 -18.18 -21.77 19.44
N PHE A 102 -18.33 -20.51 19.84
CA PHE A 102 -19.01 -20.16 21.08
C PHE A 102 -20.52 -20.46 20.99
N ASP A 103 -21.15 -20.23 19.84
CA ASP A 103 -22.55 -20.58 19.62
C ASP A 103 -22.78 -22.09 19.72
N ASP A 104 -21.95 -22.89 19.05
CA ASP A 104 -22.00 -24.36 19.10
C ASP A 104 -21.76 -24.87 20.53
N TRP A 105 -20.80 -24.27 21.24
CA TRP A 105 -20.51 -24.59 22.64
C TRP A 105 -21.70 -24.27 23.56
N LEU A 106 -22.38 -23.14 23.36
CA LEU A 106 -23.56 -22.75 24.12
C LEU A 106 -24.74 -23.69 23.86
N VAL A 107 -24.91 -24.16 22.62
CA VAL A 107 -25.91 -25.16 22.26
C VAL A 107 -25.63 -26.49 22.99
N ASN A 108 -24.38 -26.96 22.96
CA ASN A 108 -23.98 -28.18 23.66
C ASN A 108 -24.19 -28.05 25.18
N LEU A 109 -23.83 -26.90 25.75
CA LEU A 109 -24.03 -26.61 27.16
C LEU A 109 -25.51 -26.67 27.56
N ARG A 110 -26.39 -26.05 26.77
CA ARG A 110 -27.85 -26.13 26.97
C ARG A 110 -28.36 -27.54 26.84
N GLN A 111 -27.85 -28.32 25.89
CA GLN A 111 -28.25 -29.71 25.72
C GLN A 111 -27.88 -30.58 26.93
N VAL A 112 -26.69 -30.40 27.50
CA VAL A 112 -26.26 -31.10 28.73
C VAL A 112 -27.20 -30.76 29.90
N MET A 113 -27.50 -29.46 30.09
CA MET A 113 -28.40 -29.04 31.18
C MET A 113 -29.84 -29.52 30.96
N LEU A 114 -30.37 -29.45 29.73
CA LEU A 114 -31.69 -29.99 29.39
C LEU A 114 -31.78 -31.51 29.61
N ALA A 115 -30.71 -32.26 29.33
CA ALA A 115 -30.67 -33.70 29.58
C ALA A 115 -30.71 -34.01 31.09
N PHE A 116 -30.00 -33.22 31.89
CA PHE A 116 -30.05 -33.29 33.36
C PHE A 116 -31.46 -32.97 33.89
N GLU A 117 -32.06 -31.87 33.42
CA GLU A 117 -33.39 -31.41 33.81
C GLU A 117 -34.52 -32.37 33.40
N SER A 118 -34.37 -33.05 32.27
CA SER A 118 -35.37 -33.99 31.75
C SER A 118 -35.35 -35.35 32.44
N ASN A 119 -34.40 -35.59 33.34
CA ASN A 119 -34.26 -36.88 34.00
C ASN A 119 -35.27 -37.02 35.15
N GLU A 120 -36.03 -38.12 35.16
CA GLU A 120 -37.08 -38.37 36.16
C GLU A 120 -36.54 -38.46 37.61
N ALA A 121 -35.26 -38.75 37.80
CA ALA A 121 -34.63 -38.79 39.12
C ALA A 121 -34.36 -37.39 39.70
N VAL A 122 -34.39 -36.34 38.88
CA VAL A 122 -34.04 -34.96 39.26
C VAL A 122 -35.33 -34.17 39.51
N THR A 123 -35.48 -33.59 40.71
CA THR A 123 -36.52 -32.59 41.00
C THR A 123 -35.89 -31.21 40.95
N ILE A 124 -36.37 -30.37 40.02
CA ILE A 124 -35.87 -28.99 39.82
C ILE A 124 -36.66 -28.04 40.74
N ASP A 125 -35.97 -27.14 41.40
CA ASP A 125 -36.57 -26.04 42.16
C ASP A 125 -36.35 -24.68 41.47
N ASP A 126 -37.17 -23.69 41.84
CA ASP A 126 -37.11 -22.35 41.26
C ASP A 126 -35.72 -21.69 41.44
N ILE A 127 -35.04 -21.99 42.55
CA ILE A 127 -33.70 -21.44 42.86
C ILE A 127 -32.69 -21.91 41.82
N PHE A 128 -32.69 -23.19 41.47
CA PHE A 128 -31.79 -23.73 40.44
C PHE A 128 -32.09 -23.13 39.07
N SER A 129 -33.37 -22.99 38.70
CA SER A 129 -33.75 -22.36 37.43
C SER A 129 -33.27 -20.91 37.35
N ASP A 130 -33.44 -20.12 38.42
CA ASP A 130 -32.95 -18.74 38.49
C ASP A 130 -31.41 -18.66 38.41
N GLU A 131 -30.69 -19.56 39.09
CA GLU A 131 -29.22 -19.64 39.03
C GLU A 131 -28.73 -19.99 37.62
N CYS A 132 -29.33 -20.97 36.97
CA CYS A 132 -29.00 -21.36 35.60
C CYS A 132 -29.29 -20.23 34.60
N GLU A 133 -30.44 -19.57 34.71
CA GLU A 133 -30.79 -18.43 33.87
C GLU A 133 -29.78 -17.28 34.03
N GLN A 134 -29.41 -16.95 35.26
CA GLN A 134 -28.39 -15.94 35.51
C GLN A 134 -27.04 -16.30 34.87
N ILE A 135 -26.59 -17.55 35.02
CA ILE A 135 -25.32 -18.01 34.41
C ILE A 135 -25.40 -17.92 32.88
N TYR A 136 -26.52 -18.29 32.26
CA TYR A 136 -26.68 -18.15 30.81
C TYR A 136 -26.67 -16.68 30.35
N ASN A 137 -27.31 -15.78 31.09
CA ASN A 137 -27.27 -14.35 30.80
C ASN A 137 -25.85 -13.79 30.87
N ASP A 138 -25.06 -14.19 31.89
CA ASP A 138 -23.67 -13.77 32.03
C ASP A 138 -22.80 -14.27 30.86
N ILE A 139 -23.02 -15.50 30.40
CA ILE A 139 -22.36 -16.08 29.22
C ILE A 139 -22.72 -15.31 27.94
N GLU A 140 -24.01 -15.02 27.73
CA GLU A 140 -24.49 -14.30 26.55
C GLU A 140 -23.98 -12.85 26.51
N GLU A 141 -23.86 -12.18 27.66
CA GLU A 141 -23.24 -10.86 27.75
C GLU A 141 -21.77 -10.90 27.32
N GLU A 142 -20.99 -11.88 27.80
CA GLU A 142 -19.60 -12.06 27.37
C GLU A 142 -19.48 -12.37 25.87
N LEU A 143 -20.39 -13.17 25.31
CA LEU A 143 -20.45 -13.42 23.88
C LEU A 143 -20.68 -12.11 23.10
N GLY A 144 -21.59 -11.26 23.57
CA GLY A 144 -21.82 -9.93 23.00
C GLY A 144 -20.55 -9.08 23.00
N ASN A 145 -19.81 -9.05 24.12
CA ASN A 145 -18.53 -8.34 24.23
C ASN A 145 -17.47 -8.90 23.28
N ARG A 146 -17.46 -10.21 23.04
CA ARG A 146 -16.54 -10.87 22.10
C ARG A 146 -16.85 -10.53 20.65
N LEU A 147 -18.11 -10.54 20.26
CA LEU A 147 -18.54 -10.14 18.92
C LEU A 147 -18.08 -8.71 18.60
N LEU A 148 -18.13 -7.80 19.57
CA LEU A 148 -17.57 -6.45 19.42
C LEU A 148 -16.04 -6.47 19.21
N LYS A 149 -15.30 -7.23 20.02
CA LYS A 149 -13.84 -7.39 19.85
C LYS A 149 -13.49 -7.98 18.48
N GLU A 150 -14.26 -8.95 18.00
CA GLU A 150 -14.05 -9.57 16.68
C GLU A 150 -14.31 -8.58 15.54
N ALA A 151 -15.39 -7.81 15.63
CA ALA A 151 -15.66 -6.74 14.67
C ALA A 151 -14.52 -5.70 14.64
N GLU A 152 -13.92 -5.36 15.79
CA GLU A 152 -12.73 -4.51 15.82
C GLU A 152 -11.50 -5.15 15.15
N ILE A 153 -11.29 -6.45 15.34
CA ILE A 153 -10.21 -7.20 14.67
C ILE A 153 -10.42 -7.20 13.16
N GLU A 154 -11.66 -7.42 12.70
CA GLU A 154 -12.01 -7.39 11.29
C GLU A 154 -11.80 -5.99 10.68
N ALA A 155 -12.24 -4.93 11.37
CA ALA A 155 -11.98 -3.55 10.96
C ALA A 155 -10.47 -3.24 10.89
N SER A 156 -9.69 -3.73 11.85
CA SER A 156 -8.23 -3.61 11.86
C SER A 156 -7.59 -4.37 10.70
N ALA A 157 -8.08 -5.59 10.39
CA ALA A 157 -7.60 -6.40 9.28
C ALA A 157 -7.89 -5.73 7.92
N LYS A 158 -9.06 -5.12 7.76
CA LYS A 158 -9.39 -4.31 6.59
C LYS A 158 -8.44 -3.11 6.46
N THR A 159 -8.17 -2.41 7.56
CA THR A 159 -7.20 -1.31 7.60
C THR A 159 -5.79 -1.77 7.19
N VAL A 160 -5.35 -2.95 7.63
CA VAL A 160 -4.06 -3.54 7.18
C VAL A 160 -4.05 -3.77 5.67
N SER A 161 -5.14 -4.29 5.09
CA SER A 161 -5.26 -4.48 3.65
C SER A 161 -5.18 -3.15 2.88
N GLU A 162 -5.88 -2.12 3.35
CA GLU A 162 -5.82 -0.77 2.78
C GLU A 162 -4.40 -0.18 2.86
N LYS A 163 -3.69 -0.34 3.98
CA LYS A 163 -2.29 0.10 4.12
C LYS A 163 -1.34 -0.66 3.18
N LYS A 164 -1.57 -1.96 2.96
CA LYS A 164 -0.83 -2.76 1.95
C LYS A 164 -1.10 -2.27 0.53
N TYR A 165 -2.31 -1.80 0.23
CA TYR A 165 -2.61 -1.15 -1.04
C TYR A 165 -1.86 0.17 -1.20
N ILE A 166 -1.94 1.07 -0.21
CA ILE A 166 -1.22 2.35 -0.21
C ILE A 166 0.30 2.14 -0.38
N LEU A 167 0.86 1.10 0.24
CA LEU A 167 2.28 0.77 0.09
C LEU A 167 2.65 0.46 -1.37
N ARG A 168 1.80 -0.28 -2.10
CA ARG A 168 2.00 -0.56 -3.52
C ARG A 168 1.84 0.69 -4.37
N GLU A 169 0.83 1.50 -4.10
CA GLU A 169 0.61 2.77 -4.79
C GLU A 169 1.80 3.72 -4.64
N MET A 170 2.38 3.83 -3.44
CA MET A 170 3.61 4.62 -3.23
C MET A 170 4.81 4.08 -4.02
N ASP A 171 4.94 2.76 -4.16
CA ASP A 171 6.00 2.14 -4.95
C ASP A 171 5.82 2.47 -6.44
N ASP A 172 4.58 2.41 -6.94
CA ASP A 172 4.22 2.77 -8.32
C ASP A 172 4.42 4.25 -8.61
N GLU A 173 3.99 5.15 -7.72
CA GLU A 173 4.21 6.60 -7.82
C GLU A 173 5.70 6.95 -7.86
N TYR A 174 6.50 6.30 -7.01
CA TYR A 174 7.95 6.52 -6.98
C TYR A 174 8.60 6.07 -8.28
N ALA A 175 8.19 4.92 -8.82
CA ALA A 175 8.64 4.43 -10.12
C ALA A 175 8.26 5.40 -11.26
N GLU A 176 7.01 5.86 -11.31
CA GLU A 176 6.53 6.81 -12.31
C GLU A 176 7.30 8.15 -12.22
N LYS A 177 7.46 8.69 -11.01
CA LYS A 177 8.17 9.96 -10.80
C LYS A 177 9.63 9.86 -11.21
N THR A 178 10.27 8.75 -10.91
CA THR A 178 11.66 8.47 -11.32
C THR A 178 11.75 8.37 -12.86
N GLN A 179 10.81 7.69 -13.49
CA GLN A 179 10.74 7.57 -14.95
C GLN A 179 10.48 8.93 -15.63
N ASN A 180 9.56 9.74 -15.10
CA ASN A 180 9.25 11.07 -15.62
C ASN A 180 10.48 11.98 -15.57
N MET A 181 11.23 11.96 -14.46
CA MET A 181 12.49 12.68 -14.37
C MET A 181 13.51 12.26 -15.42
N GLN A 182 13.61 10.97 -15.71
CA GLN A 182 14.49 10.47 -16.77
C GLN A 182 14.05 10.98 -18.15
N VAL A 183 12.77 10.89 -18.47
CA VAL A 183 12.20 11.34 -19.76
C VAL A 183 12.35 12.86 -19.94
N ARG A 184 12.07 13.63 -18.89
CA ARG A 184 12.21 15.10 -18.89
C ARG A 184 13.67 15.52 -19.02
N GLY A 185 14.56 14.86 -18.26
CA GLY A 185 16.00 15.09 -18.35
C GLY A 185 16.51 14.86 -19.77
N LYS A 186 16.07 13.76 -20.41
CA LYS A 186 16.41 13.44 -21.79
C LYS A 186 15.87 14.47 -22.79
N SER A 187 14.59 14.85 -22.68
CA SER A 187 13.95 15.79 -23.61
C SER A 187 14.57 17.20 -23.54
N ALA A 188 14.85 17.68 -22.33
CA ALA A 188 15.54 18.96 -22.14
C ALA A 188 16.93 18.94 -22.78
N LEU A 189 17.62 17.81 -22.67
CA LEU A 189 18.96 17.64 -23.20
C LEU A 189 18.98 17.53 -24.73
N ASP A 190 18.07 16.76 -25.32
CA ASP A 190 17.85 16.66 -26.76
C ASP A 190 17.56 18.05 -27.38
N PHE A 191 16.76 18.87 -26.71
CA PHE A 191 16.50 20.25 -27.13
C PHE A 191 17.77 21.11 -27.14
N MET A 192 18.60 21.01 -26.10
CA MET A 192 19.87 21.74 -26.01
C MET A 192 20.84 21.33 -27.12
N ILE A 193 20.98 20.03 -27.38
CA ILE A 193 21.84 19.50 -28.44
C ILE A 193 21.43 20.06 -29.80
N LYS A 194 20.13 20.00 -30.14
CA LYS A 194 19.61 20.55 -31.40
C LYS A 194 19.83 22.05 -31.53
N SER A 195 19.67 22.81 -30.44
CA SER A 195 19.95 24.25 -30.45
C SER A 195 21.43 24.55 -30.70
N VAL A 196 22.33 23.77 -30.12
CA VAL A 196 23.78 23.95 -30.32
C VAL A 196 24.18 23.59 -31.74
N GLN A 197 23.73 22.44 -32.25
CA GLN A 197 23.98 22.00 -33.63
C GLN A 197 23.52 23.04 -34.66
N ARG A 198 22.30 23.58 -34.50
CA ARG A 198 21.80 24.66 -35.38
C ARG A 198 22.73 25.88 -35.39
N LEU A 199 23.23 26.29 -34.23
CA LEU A 199 24.09 27.48 -34.11
C LEU A 199 25.48 27.22 -34.70
N GLU A 200 26.00 26.01 -34.60
CA GLU A 200 27.25 25.61 -35.25
C GLU A 200 27.10 25.54 -36.77
N ASP A 201 26.01 24.97 -37.27
CA ASP A 201 25.70 24.95 -38.70
C ASP A 201 25.61 26.37 -39.27
N GLU A 202 24.99 27.30 -38.54
CA GLU A 202 24.93 28.71 -38.92
C GLU A 202 26.32 29.37 -38.93
N ILE A 203 27.18 29.06 -37.95
CA ILE A 203 28.57 29.53 -37.93
C ILE A 203 29.35 28.96 -39.12
N ALA A 204 29.29 27.64 -39.34
CA ALA A 204 29.97 26.96 -40.44
C ALA A 204 29.52 27.50 -41.81
N LYS A 205 28.21 27.72 -42.00
CA LYS A 205 27.67 28.38 -43.20
C LYS A 205 28.24 29.79 -43.37
N THR A 206 28.33 30.60 -42.31
CA THR A 206 28.96 31.94 -42.42
C THR A 206 30.46 31.90 -42.70
N GLU A 207 31.15 30.82 -42.33
CA GLU A 207 32.57 30.61 -42.62
C GLU A 207 32.85 30.27 -44.09
N GLN A 208 31.96 29.49 -44.71
CA GLN A 208 32.14 29.05 -46.10
C GLN A 208 31.84 30.15 -47.12
N ILE A 209 31.17 31.25 -46.75
CA ILE A 209 30.90 32.37 -47.66
C ILE A 209 32.21 33.13 -47.95
N LYS A 210 32.96 32.67 -48.96
CA LYS A 210 34.12 33.38 -49.54
C LYS A 210 33.65 34.70 -50.14
N THR A 211 33.86 35.79 -49.41
CA THR A 211 33.50 37.15 -49.86
C THR A 211 34.74 37.86 -50.40
N ASN A 212 34.74 38.10 -51.71
CA ASN A 212 35.76 38.89 -52.41
C ASN A 212 35.58 40.40 -52.22
N ASN A 213 34.41 40.86 -51.73
CA ASN A 213 34.14 42.27 -51.47
C ASN A 213 34.32 42.65 -49.99
N PHE A 214 35.08 43.72 -49.75
CA PHE A 214 35.39 44.27 -48.42
C PHE A 214 34.14 44.63 -47.60
N ILE A 215 33.12 45.21 -48.26
CA ILE A 215 31.85 45.58 -47.62
C ILE A 215 31.09 44.34 -47.13
N LYS A 216 31.05 43.25 -47.94
CA LYS A 216 30.41 41.99 -47.53
C LYS A 216 31.17 41.30 -46.39
N ARG A 217 32.50 41.47 -46.28
CA ARG A 217 33.29 40.99 -45.13
C ARG A 217 32.91 41.68 -43.82
N ILE A 218 32.67 42.99 -43.85
CA ILE A 218 32.26 43.75 -42.66
C ILE A 218 30.87 43.28 -42.22
N ALA A 219 29.92 43.16 -43.15
CA ALA A 219 28.58 42.64 -42.87
C ALA A 219 28.61 41.20 -42.32
N LEU A 220 29.45 40.32 -42.88
CA LEU A 220 29.65 38.96 -42.35
C LEU A 220 30.24 38.97 -40.94
N LYS A 221 31.23 39.82 -40.66
CA LYS A 221 31.79 39.96 -39.30
C LYS A 221 30.73 40.43 -38.30
N GLN A 222 29.90 41.40 -38.67
CA GLN A 222 28.77 41.86 -37.85
C GLN A 222 27.74 40.75 -37.64
N LYS A 223 27.39 39.99 -38.68
CA LYS A 223 26.47 38.85 -38.58
C LYS A 223 27.04 37.76 -37.67
N ARG A 224 28.34 37.49 -37.75
CA ARG A 224 29.04 36.52 -36.90
C ARG A 224 29.07 36.97 -35.44
N TYR A 225 29.34 38.25 -35.21
CA TYR A 225 29.31 38.86 -33.88
C TYR A 225 27.90 38.80 -33.26
N THR A 226 26.87 39.16 -34.03
CA THR A 226 25.47 39.11 -33.58
C THR A 226 24.99 37.67 -33.35
N LEU A 227 25.37 36.70 -34.19
CA LEU A 227 25.13 35.28 -33.94
C LEU A 227 25.86 34.78 -32.70
N GLY A 228 27.09 35.24 -32.47
CA GLY A 228 27.84 34.98 -31.24
C GLY A 228 27.12 35.49 -29.98
N GLN A 229 26.56 36.70 -30.04
CA GLN A 229 25.76 37.29 -28.97
C GLN A 229 24.43 36.55 -28.77
N LYS A 230 23.73 36.16 -29.85
CA LYS A 230 22.50 35.37 -29.77
C LYS A 230 22.74 34.00 -29.15
N LEU A 231 23.83 33.32 -29.53
CA LEU A 231 24.27 32.07 -28.90
C LEU A 231 24.57 32.28 -27.41
N LYS A 232 25.23 33.38 -27.03
CA LYS A 232 25.51 33.71 -25.63
C LYS A 232 24.22 33.98 -24.83
N SER A 233 23.26 34.71 -25.41
CA SER A 233 21.95 34.97 -24.80
C SER A 233 21.09 33.70 -24.71
N ALA A 234 21.09 32.84 -25.74
CA ALA A 234 20.38 31.56 -25.71
C ALA A 234 20.94 30.64 -24.62
N LYS A 235 22.27 30.58 -24.46
CA LYS A 235 22.92 29.88 -23.34
C LYS A 235 22.55 30.46 -21.98
N HIS A 236 22.44 31.78 -21.87
CA HIS A 236 22.04 32.40 -20.61
C HIS A 236 20.56 32.15 -20.27
N ARG A 237 19.64 32.24 -21.23
CA ARG A 237 18.22 31.90 -21.01
C ARG A 237 18.03 30.45 -20.62
N LEU A 238 18.83 29.56 -21.21
CA LEU A 238 18.89 28.15 -20.83
C LEU A 238 19.34 28.00 -19.36
N SER A 239 20.33 28.77 -18.94
CA SER A 239 20.76 28.86 -17.53
C SER A 239 19.62 29.30 -16.59
N VAL A 240 18.91 30.38 -16.94
CA VAL A 240 17.83 30.93 -16.11
C VAL A 240 16.59 30.03 -16.10
N ALA A 241 16.24 29.39 -17.22
CA ALA A 241 15.15 28.43 -17.30
C ALA A 241 15.44 27.18 -16.43
N MET A 242 16.70 26.78 -16.33
CA MET A 242 17.12 25.72 -15.41
C MET A 242 17.06 26.14 -13.94
N GLU A 243 17.49 27.36 -13.59
CA GLU A 243 17.38 27.88 -12.22
C GLU A 243 15.94 28.07 -11.77
N SER A 244 15.05 28.55 -12.65
CA SER A 244 13.62 28.73 -12.34
C SER A 244 12.87 27.40 -12.22
N ALA A 245 13.24 26.38 -12.99
CA ALA A 245 12.79 25.00 -12.77
C ALA A 245 13.28 24.42 -11.42
N ALA A 246 14.37 24.93 -10.87
CA ALA A 246 14.82 24.60 -9.52
C ALA A 246 14.10 25.42 -8.42
N ALA A 247 13.58 26.61 -8.75
CA ALA A 247 12.93 27.53 -7.80
C ALA A 247 11.41 27.31 -7.62
N SER A 248 10.70 26.77 -8.63
CA SER A 248 9.25 26.43 -8.52
C SER A 248 8.93 25.29 -7.54
N LYS A 249 9.95 24.84 -6.81
CA LYS A 249 9.97 23.76 -5.82
C LYS A 249 9.53 24.20 -4.42
N LYS A 250 9.27 25.50 -4.22
CA LYS A 250 8.94 26.08 -2.90
C LYS A 250 7.46 26.42 -2.68
N GLU A 251 6.64 26.44 -3.73
CA GLU A 251 5.21 26.79 -3.63
C GLU A 251 4.40 25.79 -4.46
N GLY A 252 3.83 24.78 -3.80
CA GLY A 252 3.07 23.73 -4.48
C GLY A 252 2.56 22.66 -3.52
N LYS A 253 1.88 23.08 -2.46
CA LYS A 253 0.92 22.25 -1.72
C LYS A 253 -0.46 22.66 -2.24
N GLY A 254 -1.07 21.85 -3.10
CA GLY A 254 -2.39 22.12 -3.65
C GLY A 254 -2.77 21.06 -4.68
N ASP A 255 -3.88 20.38 -4.39
CA ASP A 255 -4.40 19.19 -5.07
C ASP A 255 -4.45 19.28 -6.59
N SER A 256 -4.09 18.19 -7.27
CA SER A 256 -4.41 18.00 -8.68
C SER A 256 -4.86 16.57 -8.92
N VAL A 257 -6.14 16.50 -9.27
CA VAL A 257 -6.92 15.37 -9.76
C VAL A 257 -6.20 14.57 -10.84
N THR A 258 -6.41 13.26 -10.76
CA THR A 258 -5.97 12.20 -11.65
C THR A 258 -6.65 12.28 -13.02
N SER A 259 -5.85 12.20 -14.09
CA SER A 259 -6.35 11.74 -15.40
C SER A 259 -5.31 10.81 -16.01
N GLY A 260 -5.65 9.52 -16.05
CA GLY A 260 -4.82 8.47 -16.60
C GLY A 260 -4.69 8.58 -18.12
N ALA A 261 -3.45 8.64 -18.60
CA ALA A 261 -3.11 8.38 -19.98
C ALA A 261 -1.93 7.40 -20.01
N LYS A 262 -2.25 6.15 -20.36
CA LYS A 262 -1.35 5.01 -20.49
C LYS A 262 -0.34 5.29 -21.63
N THR A 263 0.85 5.80 -21.31
CA THR A 263 1.94 5.93 -22.29
C THR A 263 2.76 4.65 -22.31
N ALA A 264 2.60 3.90 -23.40
CA ALA A 264 3.40 2.73 -23.71
C ALA A 264 4.90 3.06 -23.78
N ALA A 265 5.69 2.11 -23.29
CA ALA A 265 7.12 2.13 -23.13
C ALA A 265 7.87 2.57 -24.41
N LEU A 266 8.44 3.77 -24.37
CA LEU A 266 9.61 4.13 -25.17
C LEU A 266 10.82 4.05 -24.25
N GLY A 267 11.41 2.85 -24.17
CA GLY A 267 12.72 2.65 -23.58
C GLY A 267 13.76 3.41 -24.41
N VAL A 268 13.98 4.68 -24.07
CA VAL A 268 15.09 5.44 -24.65
C VAL A 268 16.16 5.62 -23.59
N ASP A 269 17.26 4.94 -23.84
CA ASP A 269 18.46 4.82 -23.04
C ASP A 269 18.96 6.19 -22.54
N GLU A 270 18.96 6.38 -21.21
CA GLU A 270 19.46 7.57 -20.50
C GLU A 270 20.92 7.89 -20.91
N ASN A 271 21.67 6.88 -21.38
CA ASN A 271 23.04 7.00 -21.85
C ASN A 271 23.20 7.76 -23.18
N SER A 272 22.21 7.78 -24.07
CA SER A 272 22.34 8.43 -25.38
C SER A 272 22.53 9.95 -25.26
N SER A 273 21.88 10.55 -24.28
CA SER A 273 21.79 12.01 -24.16
C SER A 273 23.08 12.58 -23.51
N LYS A 274 23.58 11.97 -22.43
CA LYS A 274 24.90 12.28 -21.85
C LYS A 274 26.02 12.15 -22.90
N VAL A 275 25.92 11.14 -23.76
CA VAL A 275 26.88 10.89 -24.84
C VAL A 275 26.95 12.08 -25.81
N ASP A 276 25.81 12.64 -26.22
CA ASP A 276 25.77 13.77 -27.15
C ASP A 276 26.34 15.07 -26.56
N LEU A 277 26.11 15.33 -25.27
CA LEU A 277 26.66 16.52 -24.60
C LEU A 277 28.17 16.39 -24.36
N VAL A 278 28.63 15.17 -24.05
CA VAL A 278 30.06 14.82 -24.04
C VAL A 278 30.67 14.99 -25.45
N GLU A 279 29.95 14.64 -26.50
CA GLU A 279 30.39 14.82 -27.89
C GLU A 279 30.48 16.30 -28.28
N THR A 280 29.52 17.12 -27.81
CA THR A 280 29.52 18.58 -27.97
C THR A 280 30.77 19.21 -27.32
N VAL A 281 31.11 18.78 -26.10
CA VAL A 281 32.33 19.20 -25.40
C VAL A 281 33.58 18.78 -26.17
N LYS A 282 33.65 17.52 -26.62
CA LYS A 282 34.77 17.01 -27.43
C LYS A 282 34.95 17.80 -28.73
N ARG A 283 33.87 18.18 -29.40
CA ARG A 283 33.90 19.01 -30.61
C ARG A 283 34.44 20.41 -30.32
N LEU A 284 33.96 21.07 -29.26
CA LEU A 284 34.48 22.39 -28.87
C LEU A 284 35.97 22.34 -28.47
N GLU A 285 36.41 21.28 -27.81
CA GLU A 285 37.82 21.04 -27.51
C GLU A 285 38.67 20.86 -28.77
N LYS A 286 38.13 20.14 -29.77
CA LYS A 286 38.75 19.98 -31.09
C LYS A 286 38.83 21.32 -31.85
N GLU A 287 37.76 22.09 -31.90
CA GLU A 287 37.74 23.41 -32.54
C GLU A 287 38.74 24.38 -31.88
N LEU A 288 38.86 24.33 -30.55
CA LEU A 288 39.83 25.11 -29.80
C LEU A 288 41.27 24.69 -30.14
N ALA A 289 41.53 23.38 -30.29
CA ALA A 289 42.83 22.86 -30.70
C ALA A 289 43.19 23.25 -32.15
N GLU A 290 42.24 23.20 -33.08
CA GLU A 290 42.41 23.64 -34.47
C GLU A 290 42.64 25.13 -34.56
N ALA A 291 41.85 25.94 -33.83
CA ALA A 291 42.03 27.38 -33.76
C ALA A 291 43.42 27.75 -33.23
N LYS A 292 43.96 27.02 -32.23
CA LYS A 292 45.34 27.22 -31.75
C LYS A 292 46.38 26.92 -32.84
N LYS A 293 46.22 25.84 -33.61
CA LYS A 293 47.17 25.37 -34.65
C LYS A 293 47.33 26.31 -35.87
N ILE A 294 46.36 27.16 -36.19
CA ILE A 294 46.46 28.09 -37.33
C ILE A 294 47.62 29.07 -37.08
N LYS A 295 48.81 28.85 -37.68
CA LYS A 295 49.94 29.78 -37.59
C LYS A 295 49.51 31.14 -38.14
N ALA A 296 49.36 32.14 -37.28
CA ALA A 296 49.14 33.51 -37.71
C ALA A 296 50.44 33.99 -38.36
N SER A 297 50.43 34.20 -39.67
CA SER A 297 51.55 34.85 -40.35
C SER A 297 51.83 36.19 -39.68
N VAL A 298 53.09 36.40 -39.28
CA VAL A 298 53.59 37.52 -38.46
C VAL A 298 53.26 38.90 -39.07
N LEU A 299 52.94 38.95 -40.36
CA LEU A 299 52.77 40.18 -41.13
C LEU A 299 51.35 40.78 -41.13
N GLN A 300 50.35 40.22 -40.41
CA GLN A 300 48.99 40.78 -40.39
C GLN A 300 48.38 40.90 -38.98
N PRO A 301 48.63 42.03 -38.29
CA PRO A 301 48.14 42.30 -36.92
C PRO A 301 46.62 42.13 -36.76
N LEU A 302 45.84 42.55 -37.76
CA LEU A 302 44.37 42.45 -37.74
C LEU A 302 43.85 41.00 -37.77
N LYS A 303 44.59 40.07 -38.42
CA LYS A 303 44.21 38.66 -38.43
C LYS A 303 44.55 37.97 -37.11
N LYS A 304 45.63 38.40 -36.45
CA LYS A 304 46.01 37.93 -35.11
C LYS A 304 44.93 38.29 -34.09
N LEU A 305 44.48 39.56 -34.09
CA LEU A 305 43.44 40.05 -33.18
C LEU A 305 42.12 39.26 -33.34
N ALA A 306 41.66 39.06 -34.58
CA ALA A 306 40.43 38.30 -34.85
C ALA A 306 40.53 36.82 -34.41
N LYS A 307 41.73 36.23 -34.48
CA LYS A 307 42.00 34.87 -34.03
C LYS A 307 41.97 34.77 -32.51
N GLU A 308 42.67 35.66 -31.81
CA GLU A 308 42.66 35.73 -30.34
C GLU A 308 41.24 35.95 -29.80
N GLN A 309 40.46 36.84 -30.43
CA GLN A 309 39.05 37.03 -30.10
C GLN A 309 38.24 35.73 -30.26
N LYS A 310 38.37 35.02 -31.38
CA LYS A 310 37.66 33.75 -31.61
C LYS A 310 38.05 32.68 -30.58
N ILE A 311 39.33 32.59 -30.23
CA ILE A 311 39.82 31.66 -29.19
C ILE A 311 39.22 31.99 -27.82
N SER A 312 39.19 33.27 -27.44
CA SER A 312 38.55 33.71 -26.19
C SER A 312 37.07 33.34 -26.17
N GLU A 313 36.33 33.65 -27.24
CA GLU A 313 34.90 33.34 -27.34
C GLU A 313 34.59 31.84 -27.27
N ILE A 314 35.42 30.98 -27.89
CA ILE A 314 35.26 29.52 -27.81
C ILE A 314 35.58 29.03 -26.39
N THR A 315 36.63 29.57 -25.76
CA THR A 315 37.03 29.21 -24.39
C THR A 315 35.93 29.58 -23.38
N ASP A 316 35.40 30.80 -23.44
CA ASP A 316 34.31 31.26 -22.58
C ASP A 316 33.06 30.39 -22.77
N LYS A 317 32.75 30.02 -24.02
CA LYS A 317 31.62 29.13 -24.34
C LYS A 317 31.82 27.73 -23.78
N LEU A 318 33.02 27.17 -23.88
CA LEU A 318 33.34 25.84 -23.35
C LEU A 318 33.19 25.83 -21.82
N ASN A 319 33.77 26.82 -21.14
CA ASN A 319 33.70 26.95 -19.70
C ASN A 319 32.26 27.12 -19.19
N ALA A 320 31.48 28.01 -19.83
CA ALA A 320 30.07 28.20 -19.46
C ALA A 320 29.24 26.93 -19.68
N THR A 321 29.52 26.16 -20.74
CA THR A 321 28.80 24.89 -21.02
C THR A 321 29.19 23.80 -20.02
N LYS A 322 30.47 23.73 -19.62
CA LYS A 322 30.95 22.80 -18.58
C LYS A 322 30.33 23.10 -17.21
N GLN A 323 30.36 24.37 -16.78
CA GLN A 323 29.74 24.79 -15.51
C GLN A 323 28.25 24.51 -15.47
N PHE A 324 27.55 24.78 -16.58
CA PHE A 324 26.13 24.50 -16.68
C PHE A 324 25.82 23.00 -16.60
N LEU A 325 26.59 22.14 -17.29
CA LEU A 325 26.42 20.69 -17.21
C LEU A 325 26.64 20.17 -15.79
N GLU A 326 27.62 20.73 -15.08
CA GLU A 326 27.91 20.39 -13.69
C GLU A 326 26.77 20.80 -12.75
N LEU A 327 26.27 22.03 -12.85
CA LEU A 327 25.13 22.51 -12.06
C LEU A 327 23.84 21.71 -12.34
N ALA A 328 23.58 21.38 -13.60
CA ALA A 328 22.43 20.57 -14.00
C ALA A 328 22.53 19.15 -13.42
N ALA A 329 23.72 18.54 -13.46
CA ALA A 329 23.96 17.23 -12.86
C ALA A 329 23.77 17.27 -11.35
N GLN A 330 24.36 18.25 -10.65
CA GLN A 330 24.20 18.41 -9.20
C GLN A 330 22.74 18.61 -8.79
N THR A 331 22.01 19.48 -9.50
CA THR A 331 20.59 19.76 -9.20
C THR A 331 19.72 18.52 -9.42
N SER A 332 19.98 17.77 -10.49
CA SER A 332 19.30 16.51 -10.77
C SER A 332 19.57 15.46 -9.69
N GLU A 333 20.81 15.31 -9.23
CA GLU A 333 21.16 14.36 -8.18
C GLU A 333 20.52 14.75 -6.84
N VAL A 334 20.54 16.03 -6.47
CA VAL A 334 19.85 16.52 -5.27
C VAL A 334 18.34 16.25 -5.34
N GLU A 335 17.72 16.39 -6.52
CA GLU A 335 16.29 16.09 -6.64
C GLU A 335 15.97 14.59 -6.59
N LYS A 336 16.77 13.76 -7.25
CA LYS A 336 16.66 12.30 -7.14
C LYS A 336 16.80 11.85 -5.69
N GLN A 337 17.77 12.41 -4.97
CA GLN A 337 18.01 12.11 -3.56
C GLN A 337 16.83 12.56 -2.69
N ARG A 338 16.31 13.77 -2.88
CA ARG A 338 15.15 14.27 -2.13
C ARG A 338 13.91 13.38 -2.32
N ILE A 339 13.63 12.97 -3.56
CA ILE A 339 12.47 12.11 -3.85
C ILE A 339 12.64 10.74 -3.20
N ARG A 340 13.86 10.18 -3.22
CA ARG A 340 14.17 8.93 -2.54
C ARG A 340 13.97 9.05 -1.03
N GLU A 341 14.52 10.09 -0.39
CA GLU A 341 14.39 10.29 1.05
C GLU A 341 12.92 10.48 1.48
N GLU A 342 12.14 11.22 0.71
CA GLU A 342 10.71 11.42 0.98
C GLU A 342 9.93 10.10 0.86
N TYR A 343 10.20 9.31 -0.19
CA TYR A 343 9.61 8.00 -0.40
C TYR A 343 9.98 7.02 0.73
N GLU A 344 11.27 6.87 1.04
CA GLU A 344 11.75 5.96 2.09
C GLU A 344 11.15 6.32 3.45
N LYS A 345 11.05 7.61 3.76
CA LYS A 345 10.41 8.08 4.99
C LYS A 345 8.94 7.66 5.06
N LYS A 346 8.14 7.97 4.03
CA LYS A 346 6.71 7.61 3.99
C LYS A 346 6.49 6.10 3.99
N LYS A 347 7.35 5.37 3.27
CA LYS A 347 7.35 3.90 3.23
C LYS A 347 7.61 3.32 4.61
N GLN A 348 8.66 3.79 5.30
CA GLN A 348 8.98 3.31 6.64
C GLN A 348 7.88 3.63 7.65
N ASP A 349 7.32 4.85 7.61
CA ASP A 349 6.18 5.23 8.46
C ASP A 349 4.97 4.31 8.23
N THR A 350 4.67 3.97 6.97
CA THR A 350 3.56 3.06 6.61
C THR A 350 3.83 1.63 7.08
N ILE A 351 5.06 1.13 6.91
CA ILE A 351 5.48 -0.19 7.39
C ILE A 351 5.38 -0.29 8.90
N ASN A 352 5.84 0.73 9.64
CA ASN A 352 5.75 0.76 11.10
C ASN A 352 4.29 0.71 11.58
N ASN A 353 3.41 1.49 10.95
CA ASN A 353 1.98 1.45 11.24
C ASN A 353 1.37 0.08 10.95
N LEU A 354 1.72 -0.53 9.82
CA LEU A 354 1.26 -1.86 9.43
C LEU A 354 1.70 -2.92 10.45
N GLN A 355 2.96 -2.91 10.87
CA GLN A 355 3.47 -3.83 11.88
C GLN A 355 2.78 -3.66 13.25
N SER A 356 2.45 -2.42 13.62
CA SER A 356 1.69 -2.15 14.86
C SER A 356 0.30 -2.76 14.80
N LEU A 357 -0.41 -2.61 13.68
CA LEU A 357 -1.75 -3.18 13.47
C LEU A 357 -1.70 -4.72 13.41
N GLU A 358 -0.72 -5.30 12.72
CA GLU A 358 -0.55 -6.76 12.66
C GLU A 358 -0.26 -7.33 14.05
N LYS A 359 0.53 -6.63 14.87
CA LYS A 359 0.76 -7.02 16.27
C LYS A 359 -0.51 -6.91 17.10
N GLU A 360 -1.29 -5.85 16.94
CA GLU A 360 -2.56 -5.68 17.65
C GLU A 360 -3.55 -6.81 17.30
N ILE A 361 -3.70 -7.11 16.02
CA ILE A 361 -4.54 -8.23 15.53
C ILE A 361 -4.05 -9.55 16.13
N ALA A 362 -2.74 -9.80 16.13
CA ALA A 362 -2.18 -11.02 16.70
C ALA A 362 -2.47 -11.15 18.20
N THR A 363 -2.39 -10.05 18.96
CA THR A 363 -2.71 -10.05 20.39
C THR A 363 -4.20 -10.18 20.68
N LYS A 364 -5.08 -9.68 19.81
CA LYS A 364 -6.54 -9.77 19.97
C LYS A 364 -7.12 -11.10 19.49
N ARG A 365 -6.41 -11.86 18.64
CA ARG A 365 -6.85 -13.16 18.10
C ARG A 365 -6.69 -14.35 19.04
N THR A 366 -6.02 -14.19 20.18
CA THR A 366 -5.87 -15.28 21.15
C THR A 366 -7.19 -15.52 21.89
N ASP A 367 -7.58 -16.79 22.03
CA ASP A 367 -8.78 -17.17 22.79
C ASP A 367 -8.63 -16.80 24.28
N ASP A 368 -9.23 -15.68 24.67
CA ASP A 368 -9.37 -15.26 26.08
C ASP A 368 -10.68 -15.79 26.71
N SER A 369 -11.50 -16.60 26.00
CA SER A 369 -12.79 -17.13 26.49
C SER A 369 -12.65 -18.27 27.46
N ILE A 370 -11.53 -18.99 27.41
CA ILE A 370 -11.36 -20.22 28.19
C ILE A 370 -11.56 -20.00 29.69
N ALA A 371 -11.16 -18.83 30.22
CA ALA A 371 -11.36 -18.50 31.62
C ALA A 371 -12.85 -18.34 31.96
N VAL A 372 -13.59 -17.59 31.14
CA VAL A 372 -15.03 -17.34 31.33
C VAL A 372 -15.83 -18.64 31.17
N ARG A 373 -15.50 -19.45 30.15
CA ARG A 373 -16.15 -20.75 29.93
C ARG A 373 -15.94 -21.68 31.12
N LYS A 374 -14.71 -21.75 31.65
CA LYS A 374 -14.43 -22.55 32.87
C LYS A 374 -15.20 -22.05 34.08
N GLU A 375 -15.28 -20.74 34.27
CA GLU A 375 -16.02 -20.14 35.37
C GLU A 375 -17.52 -20.45 35.28
N ALA A 376 -18.12 -20.30 34.09
CA ALA A 376 -19.51 -20.63 33.83
C ALA A 376 -19.82 -22.12 34.08
N ILE A 377 -18.97 -23.00 33.56
CA ILE A 377 -19.07 -24.45 33.77
C ILE A 377 -18.96 -24.81 35.25
N GLN A 378 -18.02 -24.17 35.97
CA GLN A 378 -17.86 -24.37 37.40
C GLN A 378 -19.10 -23.87 38.18
N ALA A 379 -19.68 -22.74 37.78
CA ALA A 379 -20.90 -22.21 38.37
C ALA A 379 -22.09 -23.17 38.17
N LEU A 380 -22.28 -23.68 36.96
CA LEU A 380 -23.31 -24.69 36.67
C LEU A 380 -23.09 -25.97 37.46
N GLY A 381 -21.84 -26.46 37.52
CA GLY A 381 -21.51 -27.64 38.32
C GLY A 381 -21.77 -27.45 39.82
N ASN A 382 -21.63 -26.22 40.33
CA ASN A 382 -21.97 -25.90 41.72
C ASN A 382 -23.50 -25.82 41.93
N ALA A 383 -24.23 -25.23 40.98
CA ALA A 383 -25.71 -25.19 41.01
C ALA A 383 -26.30 -26.61 41.00
N VAL A 384 -25.78 -27.51 40.16
CA VAL A 384 -26.16 -28.93 40.14
C VAL A 384 -25.92 -29.58 41.50
N LYS A 385 -24.73 -29.41 42.10
CA LYS A 385 -24.43 -29.98 43.42
C LYS A 385 -25.32 -29.42 44.53
N ALA A 386 -25.60 -28.12 44.49
CA ALA A 386 -26.46 -27.45 45.47
C ALA A 386 -27.91 -27.96 45.38
N LEU A 387 -28.44 -28.14 44.17
CA LEU A 387 -29.77 -28.73 43.96
C LEU A 387 -29.87 -30.13 44.58
N ILE A 388 -28.88 -30.98 44.35
CA ILE A 388 -28.85 -32.34 44.91
C ILE A 388 -28.78 -32.34 46.44
N GLN A 389 -28.03 -31.40 47.02
CA GLN A 389 -28.01 -31.25 48.47
C GLN A 389 -29.40 -30.87 49.02
N ARG A 390 -30.09 -29.92 48.38
CA ARG A 390 -31.44 -29.50 48.77
C ARG A 390 -32.47 -30.62 48.63
N ASN A 391 -32.38 -31.45 47.59
CA ASN A 391 -33.26 -32.60 47.38
C ASN A 391 -33.06 -33.72 48.42
N ASN A 392 -31.88 -33.79 49.04
CA ASN A 392 -31.56 -34.79 50.07
C ASN A 392 -31.83 -34.30 51.51
N GLU A 393 -31.98 -33.00 51.72
CA GLU A 393 -32.33 -32.45 53.03
C GLU A 393 -33.78 -32.81 53.36
N PRO A 394 -34.05 -33.54 54.47
CA PRO A 394 -35.40 -33.91 54.82
C PRO A 394 -36.20 -32.64 55.06
N SER A 395 -37.28 -32.47 54.29
CA SER A 395 -38.23 -31.37 54.51
C SER A 395 -38.67 -31.41 55.97
N GLU A 396 -38.22 -30.44 56.77
CA GLU A 396 -38.69 -30.26 58.14
C GLU A 396 -40.16 -29.80 58.07
N GLU A 397 -41.08 -30.76 57.91
CA GLU A 397 -42.54 -30.57 58.00
C GLU A 397 -43.01 -30.21 59.42
#